data_AF-G3A756-F1
#
_entry.id   AF-G3A756-F1
#
_cell.length_a   1.000
_cell.length_b   1.000
_cell.length_c   1.000
_cell.angle_alpha   90.00
_cell.angle_beta   90.00
_cell.angle_gamma   90.00
#
_symmetry.space_group_name_H-M   'P 1'
#
loop_
_entity.id
_entity.type
_entity.pdbx_description
1 polymer ?
#
loop_
_entity_poly.entity_id
_entity_poly.type
_entity_poly.pdbx_seq_one_letter_code
_entity_poly.pdbx_strand_id
1 'polypeptide(L)'
;MSNLESLTKSIFERYGNADVVGIAYFKQWSVELSAYDYFDLLLHQMSNYPHRYVLDFILGTPFLWESLGVDFWVKLVTSADRPDTGRANEQVGAFSDIEFLSRYAGVDALAYLWKMSGLTEPARASLLSYFRKYGYALVPSNLDDDDLDGDYFVEKQVLLALRDKLCREFGFQQVAFTEESVAKYVSGLKV
;
A
#
# COMPACT_ATOMS: atom_id res chain seq x y z
N MET A 1 18.95 -17.71 -0.23
CA MET A 1 17.53 -17.42 0.08
C MET A 1 17.45 -17.14 1.56
N SER A 2 17.03 -15.94 1.97
CA SER A 2 16.86 -15.63 3.40
C SER A 2 15.66 -16.37 4.00
N ASN A 3 15.58 -16.51 5.33
CA ASN A 3 14.40 -17.10 5.97
C ASN A 3 13.12 -16.31 5.66
N LEU A 4 13.24 -14.98 5.58
CA LEU A 4 12.14 -14.09 5.19
C LEU A 4 11.65 -14.39 3.77
N GLU A 5 12.58 -14.43 2.80
CA GLU A 5 12.28 -14.71 1.40
C GLU A 5 11.61 -16.08 1.21
N SER A 6 12.06 -17.10 1.96
CA SER A 6 11.42 -18.42 1.92
C SER A 6 9.99 -18.39 2.47
N LEU A 7 9.75 -17.67 3.56
CA LEU A 7 8.45 -17.54 4.19
C LEU A 7 7.48 -16.79 3.27
N THR A 8 7.84 -15.57 2.84
CA THR A 8 6.99 -14.72 2.00
C THR A 8 6.68 -15.38 0.67
N LYS A 9 7.65 -16.12 0.10
CA LYS A 9 7.42 -16.89 -1.12
C LYS A 9 6.42 -18.02 -0.89
N SER A 10 6.54 -18.78 0.20
CA SER A 10 5.60 -19.87 0.50
C SER A 10 4.19 -19.36 0.76
N ILE A 11 4.05 -18.19 1.37
CA ILE A 11 2.75 -17.52 1.58
C ILE A 11 2.19 -17.12 0.20
N PHE A 12 2.96 -16.38 -0.59
CA PHE A 12 2.51 -15.94 -1.92
C PHE A 12 2.10 -17.10 -2.84
N GLU A 13 2.90 -18.16 -2.94
CA GLU A 13 2.61 -19.33 -3.81
C GLU A 13 1.33 -20.08 -3.42
N ARG A 14 0.88 -19.93 -2.17
CA ARG A 14 -0.34 -20.56 -1.65
C ARG A 14 -1.53 -19.61 -1.61
N TYR A 15 -1.32 -18.32 -1.79
CA TYR A 15 -2.37 -17.31 -1.73
C TYR A 15 -3.36 -17.48 -2.88
N GLY A 16 -4.66 -17.47 -2.58
CA GLY A 16 -5.72 -17.68 -3.58
C GLY A 16 -5.93 -19.13 -4.02
N ASN A 17 -5.13 -20.08 -3.53
CA ASN A 17 -5.41 -21.50 -3.76
C ASN A 17 -6.53 -21.96 -2.83
N ALA A 18 -7.53 -22.65 -3.38
CA ALA A 18 -8.69 -23.18 -2.65
C ALA A 18 -9.57 -22.11 -1.96
N ASP A 19 -9.64 -20.90 -2.54
CA ASP A 19 -10.47 -19.78 -2.06
C ASP A 19 -10.15 -19.30 -0.63
N VAL A 20 -8.96 -19.62 -0.11
CA VAL A 20 -8.50 -19.13 1.19
C VAL A 20 -7.66 -17.87 0.98
N VAL A 21 -8.26 -16.72 1.29
CA VAL A 21 -7.71 -15.37 1.10
C VAL A 21 -7.99 -14.50 2.33
N GLY A 22 -7.52 -13.25 2.33
CA GLY A 22 -7.84 -12.28 3.39
C GLY A 22 -7.24 -12.62 4.76
N ILE A 23 -7.86 -12.10 5.82
CA ILE A 23 -7.37 -12.21 7.21
C ILE A 23 -7.21 -13.67 7.62
N ALA A 24 -8.22 -14.51 7.37
CA ALA A 24 -8.21 -15.92 7.76
C ALA A 24 -7.03 -16.68 7.15
N TYR A 25 -6.64 -16.35 5.92
CA TYR A 25 -5.46 -16.93 5.28
C TYR A 25 -4.17 -16.51 5.99
N PHE A 26 -3.92 -15.21 6.14
CA PHE A 26 -2.66 -14.71 6.71
C PHE A 26 -2.53 -15.02 8.20
N LYS A 27 -3.64 -15.16 8.93
CA LYS A 27 -3.62 -15.49 10.36
C LYS A 27 -2.96 -16.84 10.66
N GLN A 28 -2.99 -17.78 9.72
CA GLN A 28 -2.32 -19.07 9.83
C GLN A 28 -0.80 -18.94 9.94
N TRP A 29 -0.24 -17.83 9.46
CA TRP A 29 1.19 -17.51 9.47
C TRP A 29 1.53 -16.43 10.51
N SER A 30 0.61 -16.10 11.41
CA SER A 30 0.75 -14.94 12.29
C SER A 30 1.96 -15.03 13.22
N VAL A 31 2.31 -16.23 13.69
CA VAL A 31 3.48 -16.45 14.56
C VAL A 31 4.77 -16.19 13.78
N GLU A 32 4.87 -16.74 12.56
CA GLU A 32 6.04 -16.60 11.69
C GLU A 32 6.20 -15.17 11.20
N LEU A 33 5.10 -14.51 10.81
CA LEU A 33 5.12 -13.11 10.36
C LEU A 33 5.50 -12.15 11.49
N SER A 34 5.01 -12.40 12.72
CA SER A 34 5.33 -11.57 13.89
C SER A 34 6.78 -11.69 14.36
N ALA A 35 7.55 -12.66 13.83
CA ALA A 35 8.97 -12.80 14.13
C ALA A 35 9.84 -11.78 13.36
N TYR A 36 9.26 -11.05 12.40
CA TYR A 36 9.95 -10.05 11.59
C TYR A 36 9.45 -8.64 11.94
N ASP A 37 10.33 -7.65 11.77
CA ASP A 37 9.92 -6.26 11.77
C ASP A 37 8.99 -6.00 10.57
N TYR A 38 7.81 -5.43 10.82
CA TYR A 38 6.79 -5.27 9.79
C TYR A 38 7.22 -4.32 8.67
N PHE A 39 8.10 -3.34 8.97
CA PHE A 39 8.63 -2.42 7.97
C PHE A 39 9.49 -3.17 6.95
N ASP A 40 10.43 -3.99 7.42
CA ASP A 40 11.30 -4.77 6.55
C ASP A 40 10.52 -5.84 5.78
N LEU A 41 9.55 -6.47 6.44
CA LEU A 41 8.63 -7.43 5.82
C LEU A 41 7.84 -6.76 4.67
N LEU A 42 7.24 -5.60 4.92
CA LEU A 42 6.42 -4.93 3.91
C LEU A 42 7.26 -4.38 2.74
N LEU A 43 8.44 -3.81 3.01
CA LEU A 43 9.37 -3.42 1.94
C LEU A 43 9.80 -4.62 1.09
N HIS A 44 10.06 -5.77 1.71
CA HIS A 44 10.34 -7.00 0.98
C HIS A 44 9.15 -7.42 0.12
N GLN A 45 7.92 -7.37 0.65
CA GLN A 45 6.72 -7.72 -0.10
C GLN A 45 6.54 -6.81 -1.34
N MET A 46 6.63 -5.50 -1.13
CA MET A 46 6.53 -4.46 -2.19
C MET A 46 7.57 -4.63 -3.30
N SER A 47 8.76 -5.12 -2.94
CA SER A 47 9.87 -5.27 -3.89
C SER A 47 9.80 -6.55 -4.72
N ASN A 48 9.08 -7.57 -4.25
CA ASN A 48 9.14 -8.92 -4.82
C ASN A 48 7.82 -9.45 -5.37
N TYR A 49 6.68 -8.85 -5.02
CA TYR A 49 5.37 -9.38 -5.40
C TYR A 49 4.45 -8.37 -6.10
N PRO A 50 3.40 -8.87 -6.80
CA PRO A 50 2.40 -8.03 -7.44
C PRO A 50 1.65 -7.10 -6.49
N HIS A 51 1.39 -5.87 -6.95
CA HIS A 51 0.71 -4.83 -6.17
C HIS A 51 -0.62 -5.32 -5.57
N ARG A 52 -1.42 -6.09 -6.32
CA ARG A 52 -2.68 -6.65 -5.82
C ARG A 52 -2.46 -7.53 -4.59
N TYR A 53 -1.51 -8.45 -4.66
CA TYR A 53 -1.19 -9.31 -3.53
C TYR A 53 -0.61 -8.51 -2.35
N VAL A 54 0.20 -7.48 -2.62
CA VAL A 54 0.77 -6.63 -1.56
C VAL A 54 -0.34 -5.82 -0.85
N LEU A 55 -1.31 -5.29 -1.60
CA LEU A 55 -2.47 -4.63 -1.01
C LEU A 55 -3.30 -5.60 -0.16
N ASP A 56 -3.61 -6.79 -0.69
CA ASP A 56 -4.30 -7.85 0.04
C ASP A 56 -3.52 -8.25 1.31
N PHE A 57 -2.18 -8.31 1.23
CA PHE A 57 -1.33 -8.60 2.38
C PHE A 57 -1.45 -7.52 3.45
N ILE A 58 -1.39 -6.23 3.08
CA ILE A 58 -1.59 -5.14 4.03
C ILE A 58 -2.99 -5.24 4.65
N LEU A 59 -4.04 -5.31 3.83
CA LEU A 59 -5.43 -5.34 4.27
C LEU A 59 -5.79 -6.58 5.07
N GLY A 60 -5.17 -7.72 4.76
CA GLY A 60 -5.37 -9.01 5.43
C GLY A 60 -4.48 -9.25 6.65
N THR A 61 -3.56 -8.32 6.98
CA THR A 61 -2.69 -8.44 8.16
C THR A 61 -2.82 -7.30 9.17
N PRO A 62 -4.04 -6.81 9.51
CA PRO A 62 -4.19 -5.73 10.48
C PRO A 62 -3.55 -6.04 11.84
N PHE A 63 -3.52 -7.33 12.22
CA PHE A 63 -2.86 -7.81 13.43
C PHE A 63 -1.34 -7.56 13.49
N LEU A 64 -0.70 -7.18 12.37
CA LEU A 64 0.72 -6.81 12.32
C LEU A 64 0.95 -5.30 12.42
N TRP A 65 0.00 -4.47 12.02
CA TRP A 65 0.24 -3.04 11.83
C TRP A 65 -0.75 -2.08 12.49
N GLU A 66 -1.94 -2.55 12.89
CA GLU A 66 -2.98 -1.67 13.44
C GLU A 66 -2.52 -0.94 14.71
N SER A 67 -1.73 -1.61 15.54
CA SER A 67 -1.16 -1.04 16.76
C SER A 67 0.08 -0.17 16.52
N LEU A 68 0.61 -0.13 15.29
CA LEU A 68 1.76 0.70 14.97
C LEU A 68 1.36 2.18 14.94
N GLY A 69 2.28 3.05 15.35
CA GLY A 69 2.10 4.50 15.26
C GLY A 69 2.08 4.97 13.80
N VAL A 70 1.48 6.14 13.54
CA VAL A 70 1.44 6.72 12.18
C VAL A 70 2.82 7.07 11.62
N ASP A 71 3.83 7.23 12.47
CA ASP A 71 5.25 7.34 12.07
C ASP A 71 5.69 6.19 11.16
N PHE A 72 5.14 4.99 11.35
CA PHE A 72 5.42 3.83 10.50
C PHE A 72 5.07 4.10 9.03
N TRP A 73 3.85 4.58 8.78
CA TRP A 73 3.35 4.84 7.42
C TRP A 73 4.11 5.98 6.76
N VAL A 74 4.44 7.02 7.53
CA VAL A 74 5.28 8.12 7.05
C VAL A 74 6.66 7.62 6.67
N LYS A 75 7.30 6.83 7.54
CA LYS A 75 8.60 6.22 7.25
C LYS A 75 8.53 5.34 6.00
N LEU A 76 7.47 4.55 5.85
CA LEU A 76 7.30 3.64 4.72
C LEU A 76 7.22 4.40 3.39
N VAL A 77 6.31 5.38 3.30
CA VAL A 77 6.10 6.19 2.10
C VAL A 77 7.36 6.94 1.68
N THR A 78 8.20 7.30 2.64
CA THR A 78 9.39 8.13 2.41
C THR A 78 10.67 7.33 2.18
N SER A 79 10.67 6.04 2.52
CA SER A 79 11.87 5.19 2.44
C SER A 79 11.78 4.11 1.36
N ALA A 80 10.58 3.77 0.89
CA ALA A 80 10.41 2.74 -0.12
C ALA A 80 11.09 3.12 -1.44
N ASP A 81 11.79 2.15 -2.03
CA ASP A 81 12.44 2.33 -3.33
C ASP A 81 11.39 2.47 -4.44
N ARG A 82 11.65 3.39 -5.37
CA ARG A 82 10.72 3.75 -6.46
C ARG A 82 11.39 3.44 -7.81
N PRO A 83 11.42 2.16 -8.21
CA PRO A 83 12.13 1.74 -9.40
C PRO A 83 11.54 2.39 -10.65
N ASP A 84 12.35 2.62 -11.68
CA ASP A 84 11.86 3.14 -12.96
C ASP A 84 10.89 2.15 -13.60
N THR A 85 9.65 2.60 -13.80
CA THR A 85 8.56 1.80 -14.35
C THR A 85 8.52 1.84 -15.88
N GLY A 86 9.44 2.57 -16.54
CA GLY A 86 9.47 2.78 -17.99
C GLY A 86 9.50 1.51 -18.86
N ARG A 87 9.80 0.35 -18.27
CA ARG A 87 9.69 -0.99 -18.90
C ARG A 87 9.14 -2.09 -17.98
N ALA A 88 8.83 -1.77 -16.72
CA ALA A 88 8.47 -2.78 -15.74
C ALA A 88 7.03 -3.26 -15.98
N ASN A 89 6.86 -4.59 -15.97
CA ASN A 89 5.56 -5.25 -16.05
C ASN A 89 4.58 -4.65 -15.02
N GLU A 90 3.30 -4.68 -15.37
CA GLU A 90 2.11 -4.11 -14.73
C GLU A 90 1.84 -4.51 -13.26
N GLN A 91 2.82 -5.08 -12.56
CA GLN A 91 2.65 -5.88 -11.36
C GLN A 91 3.80 -5.71 -10.35
N VAL A 92 4.33 -4.50 -10.13
CA VAL A 92 5.31 -4.29 -9.05
C VAL A 92 4.61 -3.60 -7.88
N GLY A 93 4.65 -4.22 -6.68
CA GLY A 93 4.07 -3.66 -5.45
C GLY A 93 4.79 -2.45 -4.87
N ALA A 94 5.77 -1.90 -5.58
CA ALA A 94 6.63 -0.80 -5.11
C ALA A 94 5.88 0.50 -4.82
N PHE A 95 4.61 0.63 -5.22
CA PHE A 95 3.75 1.80 -4.95
C PHE A 95 2.53 1.46 -4.08
N SER A 96 2.44 0.22 -3.58
CA SER A 96 1.26 -0.28 -2.85
C SER A 96 1.03 0.44 -1.52
N ASP A 97 2.03 1.09 -0.94
CA ASP A 97 1.90 1.95 0.23
C ASP A 97 1.12 3.24 -0.09
N ILE A 98 1.42 3.90 -1.22
CA ILE A 98 0.69 5.08 -1.69
C ILE A 98 -0.72 4.70 -2.11
N GLU A 99 -0.88 3.59 -2.81
CA GLU A 99 -2.19 3.04 -3.18
C GLU A 99 -3.00 2.72 -1.92
N PHE A 100 -2.44 1.99 -0.96
CA PHE A 100 -3.10 1.64 0.29
C PHE A 100 -3.64 2.89 1.01
N LEU A 101 -2.76 3.87 1.23
CA LEU A 101 -3.11 5.09 1.96
C LEU A 101 -4.10 5.97 1.21
N SER A 102 -4.00 6.06 -0.12
CA SER A 102 -4.88 6.92 -0.92
C SER A 102 -6.24 6.28 -1.18
N ARG A 103 -6.25 5.01 -1.56
CA ARG A 103 -7.46 4.27 -1.94
C ARG A 103 -8.28 3.84 -0.73
N TYR A 104 -7.63 3.26 0.28
CA TYR A 104 -8.33 2.64 1.40
C TYR A 104 -8.39 3.56 2.63
N ALA A 105 -7.28 4.21 3.00
CA ALA A 105 -7.31 5.18 4.10
C ALA A 105 -7.87 6.55 3.66
N GLY A 106 -7.86 6.90 2.38
CA GLY A 106 -8.41 8.18 1.90
C GLY A 106 -7.54 9.39 2.25
N VAL A 107 -6.21 9.24 2.27
CA VAL A 107 -5.26 10.35 2.43
C VAL A 107 -4.42 10.56 1.17
N ASP A 108 -4.04 11.81 0.88
CA ASP A 108 -3.20 12.15 -0.27
C ASP A 108 -1.73 11.83 0.00
N ALA A 109 -1.38 10.55 -0.01
CA ALA A 109 -0.02 10.09 0.18
C ALA A 109 0.91 10.51 -0.97
N LEU A 110 0.37 10.61 -2.19
CA LEU A 110 1.14 11.05 -3.35
C LEU A 110 1.53 12.53 -3.21
N ALA A 111 0.60 13.43 -2.90
CA ALA A 111 0.94 14.85 -2.69
C ALA A 111 1.83 15.05 -1.47
N TYR A 112 1.63 14.28 -0.41
CA TYR A 112 2.50 14.33 0.77
C TYR A 112 3.96 14.05 0.36
N LEU A 113 4.19 12.94 -0.33
CA LEU A 113 5.53 12.58 -0.82
C LEU A 113 6.05 13.60 -1.85
N TRP A 114 5.20 14.10 -2.74
CA TRP A 114 5.57 15.06 -3.79
C TRP A 114 6.11 16.39 -3.23
N LYS A 115 5.61 16.82 -2.08
CA LYS A 115 6.01 18.05 -1.39
C LYS A 115 7.30 17.90 -0.58
N MET A 116 7.80 16.68 -0.40
CA MET A 116 9.02 16.47 0.38
C MET A 116 10.27 16.94 -0.37
N SER A 117 11.11 17.71 0.33
CA SER A 117 12.35 18.26 -0.20
C SER A 117 13.42 17.20 -0.49
N GLY A 118 13.29 16.00 0.08
CA GLY A 118 14.24 14.89 -0.08
C GLY A 118 13.95 13.94 -1.26
N LEU A 119 12.83 14.13 -1.97
CA LEU A 119 12.46 13.25 -3.07
C LEU A 119 13.30 13.57 -4.31
N THR A 120 14.09 12.58 -4.76
CA THR A 120 15.00 12.73 -5.89
C THR A 120 14.25 12.86 -7.22
N GLU A 121 14.86 13.51 -8.22
CA GLU A 121 14.29 13.64 -9.56
C GLU A 121 13.95 12.30 -10.22
N PRO A 122 14.78 11.24 -10.14
CA PRO A 122 14.40 9.92 -10.64
C PRO A 122 13.17 9.34 -9.93
N ALA A 123 13.05 9.52 -8.61
CA ALA A 123 11.88 9.06 -7.87
C ALA A 123 10.62 9.84 -8.26
N ARG A 124 10.71 11.17 -8.46
CA ARG A 124 9.62 12.00 -8.99
C ARG A 124 9.17 11.52 -10.37
N ALA A 125 10.12 11.30 -11.27
CA ALA A 125 9.84 10.81 -12.62
C ALA A 125 9.17 9.43 -12.59
N SER A 126 9.64 8.52 -11.74
CA SER A 126 9.06 7.18 -11.59
C SER A 126 7.62 7.23 -11.05
N LEU A 127 7.37 7.98 -9.97
CA LEU A 127 6.03 8.18 -9.40
C LEU A 127 5.07 8.75 -10.45
N LEU A 128 5.50 9.77 -11.18
CA LEU A 128 4.69 10.41 -12.20
C LEU A 128 4.40 9.47 -13.38
N SER A 129 5.39 8.70 -13.82
CA SER A 129 5.22 7.68 -14.85
C SER A 129 4.19 6.63 -14.43
N TYR A 130 4.34 6.11 -13.20
CA TYR A 130 3.46 5.08 -12.66
C TYR A 130 2.01 5.58 -12.54
N PHE A 131 1.76 6.67 -11.82
CA PHE A 131 0.40 7.13 -11.57
C PHE A 131 -0.26 7.75 -12.81
N ARG A 132 0.51 8.20 -13.82
CA ARG A 132 -0.09 8.56 -15.12
C ARG A 132 -0.64 7.35 -15.86
N LYS A 133 0.03 6.20 -15.75
CA LYS A 133 -0.42 4.95 -16.37
C LYS A 133 -1.52 4.26 -15.54
N TYR A 134 -1.40 4.28 -14.21
CA TYR A 134 -2.26 3.52 -13.29
C TYR A 134 -2.95 4.42 -12.26
N GLY A 135 -3.39 5.61 -12.66
CA GLY A 135 -4.07 6.55 -11.74
C GLY A 135 -5.30 5.94 -11.08
N TYR A 136 -5.99 5.01 -11.75
CA TYR A 136 -7.11 4.25 -11.18
C TYR A 136 -6.75 3.46 -9.92
N ALA A 137 -5.47 3.14 -9.67
CA ALA A 137 -5.03 2.42 -8.47
C ALA A 137 -5.24 3.25 -7.17
N LEU A 138 -5.43 4.56 -7.29
CA LEU A 138 -5.76 5.46 -6.17
C LEU A 138 -7.27 5.58 -5.92
N VAL A 139 -8.11 5.00 -6.77
CA VAL A 139 -9.57 5.15 -6.75
C VAL A 139 -10.19 3.96 -6.00
N PRO A 140 -10.97 4.18 -4.92
CA PRO A 140 -11.72 3.11 -4.29
C PRO A 140 -12.80 2.57 -5.22
N SER A 141 -13.00 1.27 -5.19
CA SER A 141 -14.06 0.57 -5.92
C SER A 141 -15.20 0.17 -4.98
N ASN A 142 -16.40 -0.06 -5.52
CA ASN A 142 -17.52 -0.58 -4.71
C ASN A 142 -17.20 -1.95 -4.09
N LEU A 143 -16.37 -2.76 -4.76
CA LEU A 143 -15.94 -4.06 -4.24
C LEU A 143 -15.04 -3.90 -3.01
N ASP A 144 -14.30 -2.79 -2.93
CA ASP A 144 -13.43 -2.53 -1.76
C ASP A 144 -14.29 -2.33 -0.52
N ASP A 145 -15.40 -1.61 -0.63
CA ASP A 145 -16.29 -1.35 0.50
C ASP A 145 -16.95 -2.63 1.04
N ASP A 146 -17.24 -3.58 0.16
CA ASP A 146 -17.82 -4.88 0.53
C ASP A 146 -16.79 -5.79 1.24
N ASP A 147 -15.51 -5.70 0.86
CA ASP A 147 -14.43 -6.54 1.41
C ASP A 147 -13.85 -6.03 2.74
N LEU A 148 -14.09 -4.76 3.11
CA LEU A 148 -13.59 -4.10 4.34
C LEU A 148 -14.49 -4.35 5.57
N ASP A 149 -14.85 -5.60 5.81
CA ASP A 149 -15.83 -6.04 6.81
C ASP A 149 -15.23 -6.47 8.15
N GLY A 150 -13.89 -6.58 8.26
CA GLY A 150 -13.19 -7.08 9.44
C GLY A 150 -12.98 -8.60 9.46
N ASP A 151 -13.63 -9.34 8.54
CA ASP A 151 -13.52 -10.79 8.39
C ASP A 151 -12.65 -11.16 7.18
N TYR A 152 -12.92 -10.56 6.02
CA TYR A 152 -12.16 -10.72 4.79
C TYR A 152 -10.92 -9.80 4.80
N PHE A 153 -11.11 -8.49 4.92
CA PHE A 153 -10.06 -7.51 5.12
C PHE A 153 -10.32 -6.64 6.34
N VAL A 154 -9.34 -5.82 6.71
CA VAL A 154 -9.43 -4.88 7.82
C VAL A 154 -10.72 -4.05 7.76
N GLU A 155 -11.36 -3.88 8.91
CA GLU A 155 -12.60 -3.11 9.01
C GLU A 155 -12.39 -1.64 8.61
N LYS A 156 -13.33 -1.07 7.85
CA LYS A 156 -13.28 0.32 7.36
C LYS A 156 -13.00 1.35 8.47
N GLN A 157 -13.51 1.13 9.67
CA GLN A 157 -13.36 2.02 10.83
C GLN A 157 -11.89 2.14 11.26
N VAL A 158 -11.10 1.07 11.13
CA VAL A 158 -9.65 1.09 11.41
C VAL A 158 -8.93 2.00 10.41
N LEU A 159 -9.29 1.93 9.13
CA LEU A 159 -8.72 2.78 8.08
C LEU A 159 -9.09 4.25 8.27
N LEU A 160 -10.33 4.55 8.68
CA LEU A 160 -10.76 5.91 9.00
C LEU A 160 -9.99 6.46 10.22
N ALA A 161 -9.76 5.63 11.24
CA ALA A 161 -8.95 6.04 12.39
C ALA A 161 -7.48 6.29 12.00
N LEU A 162 -6.92 5.47 11.10
CA LEU A 162 -5.58 5.69 10.54
C LEU A 162 -5.50 7.03 9.78
N ARG A 163 -6.47 7.29 8.89
CA ARG A 163 -6.61 8.54 8.14
C ARG A 163 -6.58 9.76 9.06
N ASP A 164 -7.42 9.75 10.09
CA ASP A 164 -7.59 10.90 10.96
C ASP A 164 -6.30 11.20 11.76
N LYS A 165 -5.56 10.15 12.17
CA LYS A 165 -4.24 10.29 12.80
C LYS A 165 -3.22 10.87 11.81
N LEU A 166 -3.15 10.35 10.57
CA LEU A 166 -2.22 10.85 9.54
C LEU A 166 -2.47 12.33 9.21
N CYS A 167 -3.75 12.72 9.06
CA CYS A 167 -4.13 14.11 8.83
C CYS A 167 -3.73 15.01 10.00
N ARG A 168 -4.03 14.60 11.23
CA ARG A 168 -3.78 15.41 12.43
C ARG A 168 -2.30 15.56 12.75
N GLU A 169 -1.53 14.49 12.64
CA GLU A 169 -0.15 14.42 13.16
C GLU A 169 0.89 14.78 12.09
N PHE A 170 0.61 14.50 10.81
CA PHE A 170 1.53 14.70 9.70
C PHE A 170 1.00 15.60 8.59
N GLY A 171 -0.22 16.13 8.72
CA GLY A 171 -0.77 17.11 7.77
C GLY A 171 -1.15 16.52 6.41
N PHE A 172 -1.33 15.19 6.32
CA PHE A 172 -1.91 14.57 5.14
C PHE A 172 -3.27 15.21 4.85
N GLN A 173 -3.58 15.40 3.57
CA GLN A 173 -4.89 15.90 3.16
C GLN A 173 -5.82 14.71 2.92
N GLN A 174 -7.10 14.84 3.28
CA GLN A 174 -8.08 13.83 2.92
C GLN A 174 -8.40 13.91 1.43
N VAL A 175 -8.60 12.76 0.81
CA VAL A 175 -9.00 12.64 -0.60
C VAL A 175 -10.06 11.57 -0.77
N ALA A 176 -10.91 11.78 -1.76
CA ALA A 176 -11.87 10.79 -2.25
C ALA A 176 -11.78 10.82 -3.78
N PHE A 177 -10.78 10.12 -4.32
CA PHE A 177 -10.58 10.09 -5.76
C PHE A 177 -11.73 9.34 -6.44
N THR A 178 -12.23 9.93 -7.51
CA THR A 178 -13.01 9.27 -8.56
C THR A 178 -12.14 9.09 -9.80
N GLU A 179 -12.52 8.17 -10.70
CA GLU A 179 -11.83 7.98 -11.99
C GLU A 179 -11.63 9.28 -12.77
N GLU A 180 -12.63 10.18 -12.76
CA GLU A 180 -12.52 11.47 -13.44
C GLU A 180 -11.54 12.42 -12.73
N SER A 181 -11.64 12.51 -11.39
CA SER A 181 -10.81 13.43 -10.62
C SER A 181 -9.33 13.01 -10.59
N VAL A 182 -9.05 11.71 -10.57
CA VAL A 182 -7.67 11.20 -10.45
C VAL A 182 -6.87 11.48 -11.71
N ALA A 183 -7.49 11.33 -12.89
CA ALA A 183 -6.84 11.64 -14.16
C ALA A 183 -6.44 13.12 -14.26
N LYS A 184 -7.33 14.03 -13.83
CA LYS A 184 -7.06 15.47 -13.75
C LYS A 184 -5.96 15.78 -12.73
N TYR A 185 -6.05 15.18 -11.55
CA TYR A 185 -5.09 15.34 -10.46
C TYR A 185 -3.67 14.94 -10.89
N VAL A 186 -3.49 13.72 -11.41
CA VAL A 186 -2.17 13.22 -11.83
C VAL A 186 -1.62 14.02 -13.01
N SER A 187 -2.47 14.43 -13.96
CA SER A 187 -2.03 15.27 -15.08
C SER A 187 -1.56 16.66 -14.63
N GLY A 188 -2.06 17.16 -13.50
CA GLY A 188 -1.64 18.41 -12.88
C GLY A 188 -0.29 18.36 -12.18
N LEU A 189 0.23 17.15 -11.87
CA LEU A 189 1.56 16.98 -11.31
C LEU A 189 2.63 17.31 -12.35
N LYS A 190 3.51 18.25 -12.01
CA LYS A 190 4.66 18.67 -12.83
C LYS A 190 5.95 18.32 -12.10
N VAL A 191 6.93 17.84 -12.86
CA VAL A 191 8.34 17.75 -12.45
C VAL A 191 8.89 19.17 -12.33
#